data_AF-A0AAJ6E374-F1
#
_entry.id   AF-A0AAJ6E374-F1
#
_cell.length_a   1.000
_cell.length_b   1.000
_cell.length_c   1.000
_cell.angle_alpha   90.00
_cell.angle_beta   90.00
_cell.angle_gamma   90.00
#
_symmetry.space_group_name_H-M   'P 1'
#
loop_
_entity.id
_entity.type
_entity.pdbx_description
1 polymer ?
#
loop_
_entity_poly.entity_id
_entity_poly.type
_entity_poly.pdbx_seq_one_letter_code
_entity_poly.pdbx_strand_id
1 'polypeptide(L)'
;MREQYFGLASGANASCEDRITLVWNGMQTARLNADVEDGFYDGRLGELLQHGRVMFRLEALEGIARERGNSLRRADPDADVDEIEVYLAYQTQLREPLELRHIAPDMRFMNVSHVTKDDVASAEASVRNQQAVEFPDYLATRWQPWESVTRRIAPEDYAAMQEWLVDAMGEESQTRLNLRLAQQGLTGDADTDAERVPRSRNEIAREIECAVMHQVLGKLGLDL
;
A
#
# COMPACT_ATOMS: atom_id res chain seq x y z
N MET A 1 20.43 -4.65 -5.47
CA MET A 1 19.79 -5.92 -5.92
C MET A 1 20.45 -7.17 -5.33
N ARG A 2 21.74 -7.48 -5.56
CA ARG A 2 22.36 -8.75 -5.11
C ARG A 2 22.28 -9.00 -3.59
N GLU A 3 22.61 -8.01 -2.76
CA GLU A 3 22.55 -8.13 -1.29
C GLU A 3 21.13 -8.28 -0.72
N GLN A 4 20.15 -7.54 -1.26
CA GLN A 4 18.73 -7.67 -0.88
C GLN A 4 18.19 -9.09 -1.17
N TYR A 5 18.55 -9.68 -2.31
CA TYR A 5 18.16 -11.04 -2.64
C TYR A 5 18.78 -12.08 -1.70
N PHE A 6 20.05 -11.90 -1.30
CA PHE A 6 20.69 -12.78 -0.32
C PHE A 6 20.05 -12.68 1.07
N GLY A 7 19.66 -11.48 1.51
CA GLY A 7 18.91 -11.28 2.77
C GLY A 7 17.55 -12.00 2.76
N LEU A 8 16.79 -11.85 1.68
CA LEU A 8 15.51 -12.54 1.49
C LEU A 8 15.67 -14.08 1.47
N ALA A 9 16.68 -14.59 0.76
CA ALA A 9 16.96 -16.02 0.67
C ALA A 9 17.39 -16.65 2.02
N SER A 10 18.12 -15.92 2.85
CA SER A 10 18.61 -16.44 4.14
C SER A 10 17.49 -16.74 5.15
N GLY A 11 16.33 -16.10 5.03
CA GLY A 11 15.15 -16.36 5.88
C GLY A 11 14.40 -17.66 5.55
N ALA A 12 14.64 -18.23 4.35
CA ALA A 12 13.97 -19.44 3.87
C ALA A 12 14.49 -20.73 4.55
N ASN A 13 15.60 -20.69 5.28
CA ASN A 13 16.29 -21.88 5.77
C ASN A 13 15.82 -22.39 7.15
N ALA A 14 14.77 -21.81 7.74
CA ALA A 14 14.40 -22.06 9.14
C ALA A 14 13.04 -22.76 9.40
N SER A 15 12.06 -22.73 8.48
CA SER A 15 10.88 -23.62 8.56
C SER A 15 10.06 -23.55 7.26
N CYS A 16 9.66 -24.73 6.76
CA CYS A 16 8.70 -25.02 5.68
C CYS A 16 8.87 -24.32 4.30
N GLU A 17 8.53 -25.06 3.25
CA GLU A 17 8.55 -24.58 1.85
C GLU A 17 7.63 -23.37 1.61
N ASP A 18 6.70 -23.09 2.52
CA ASP A 18 5.82 -21.90 2.50
C ASP A 18 6.59 -20.57 2.67
N ARG A 19 7.70 -20.57 3.43
CA ARG A 19 8.62 -19.43 3.45
C ARG A 19 9.35 -19.22 2.13
N ILE A 20 9.51 -20.26 1.30
CA ILE A 20 10.08 -20.12 -0.05
C ILE A 20 9.12 -19.33 -0.94
N THR A 21 7.82 -19.61 -0.87
CA THR A 21 6.78 -18.85 -1.59
C THR A 21 6.76 -17.38 -1.16
N LEU A 22 6.81 -17.12 0.15
CA LEU A 22 6.85 -15.76 0.68
C LEU A 22 8.13 -15.01 0.25
N VAL A 23 9.28 -15.67 0.32
CA VAL A 23 10.57 -15.14 -0.13
C VAL A 23 10.56 -14.87 -1.63
N TRP A 24 10.01 -15.77 -2.43
CA TRP A 24 9.85 -15.57 -3.88
C TRP A 24 8.98 -14.36 -4.19
N ASN A 25 7.83 -14.22 -3.54
CA ASN A 25 6.95 -13.07 -3.69
C ASN A 25 7.69 -11.78 -3.30
N GLY A 26 8.43 -11.79 -2.19
CA GLY A 26 9.27 -10.67 -1.75
C GLY A 26 10.36 -10.30 -2.78
N MET A 27 10.98 -11.30 -3.41
CA MET A 27 11.96 -11.07 -4.49
C MET A 27 11.31 -10.46 -5.74
N GLN A 28 10.11 -10.91 -6.14
CA GLN A 28 9.39 -10.32 -7.26
C GLN A 28 9.01 -8.86 -6.98
N THR A 29 8.53 -8.55 -5.77
CA THR A 29 8.27 -7.17 -5.34
C THR A 29 9.54 -6.32 -5.37
N ALA A 30 10.65 -6.83 -4.81
CA ALA A 30 11.92 -6.10 -4.80
C ALA A 30 12.46 -5.85 -6.22
N ARG A 31 12.30 -6.82 -7.13
CA ARG A 31 12.63 -6.64 -8.55
C ARG A 31 11.79 -5.54 -9.16
N LEU A 32 10.48 -5.59 -8.96
CA LEU A 32 9.56 -4.62 -9.56
C LEU A 32 9.85 -3.21 -9.06
N ASN A 33 10.08 -3.04 -7.76
CA ASN A 33 10.46 -1.74 -7.20
C ASN A 33 11.77 -1.23 -7.80
N ALA A 34 12.77 -2.09 -8.00
CA ALA A 34 14.01 -1.70 -8.67
C ALA A 34 13.76 -1.29 -10.14
N ASP A 35 12.94 -2.02 -10.88
CA ASP A 35 12.57 -1.66 -12.26
C ASP A 35 11.84 -0.29 -12.29
N VAL A 36 11.01 0.00 -11.29
CA VAL A 36 10.36 1.31 -11.14
C VAL A 36 11.37 2.41 -10.79
N GLU A 37 12.31 2.16 -9.89
CA GLU A 37 13.37 3.09 -9.51
C GLU A 37 14.32 3.41 -10.67
N ASP A 38 14.57 2.43 -11.55
CA ASP A 38 15.38 2.58 -12.76
C ASP A 38 14.63 3.28 -13.92
N GLY A 39 13.35 3.60 -13.75
CA GLY A 39 12.55 4.37 -14.70
C GLY A 39 11.88 3.55 -15.81
N PHE A 40 11.87 2.22 -15.73
CA PHE A 40 11.26 1.36 -16.76
C PHE A 40 9.75 1.58 -16.94
N TYR A 41 9.09 2.17 -15.95
CA TYR A 41 7.65 2.41 -15.94
C TYR A 41 7.25 3.87 -16.21
N ASP A 42 8.20 4.78 -16.43
CA ASP A 42 7.93 6.22 -16.59
C ASP A 42 6.99 6.51 -17.78
N GLY A 43 7.07 5.69 -18.85
CA GLY A 43 6.16 5.74 -20.00
C GLY A 43 4.99 4.75 -19.94
N ARG A 44 4.85 3.97 -18.86
CA ARG A 44 3.88 2.86 -18.71
C ARG A 44 3.16 2.94 -17.37
N LEU A 45 2.76 4.15 -16.99
CA LEU A 45 2.18 4.43 -15.67
C LEU A 45 0.88 3.67 -15.40
N GLY A 46 0.08 3.34 -16.43
CA GLY A 46 -1.09 2.46 -16.24
C GLY A 46 -0.71 1.06 -15.71
N GLU A 47 0.42 0.52 -16.16
CA GLU A 47 0.94 -0.75 -15.65
C GLU A 47 1.51 -0.60 -14.24
N LEU A 48 2.21 0.51 -13.98
CA LEU A 48 2.68 0.86 -12.64
C LEU A 48 1.53 0.90 -11.63
N LEU A 49 0.43 1.58 -11.98
CA LEU A 49 -0.75 1.67 -11.12
C LEU A 49 -1.37 0.29 -10.87
N GLN A 50 -1.40 -0.57 -11.88
CA GLN A 50 -1.85 -1.95 -11.69
C GLN A 50 -0.95 -2.72 -10.71
N HIS A 51 0.37 -2.51 -10.76
CA HIS A 51 1.29 -3.08 -9.78
C HIS A 51 1.05 -2.53 -8.37
N GLY A 52 0.86 -1.21 -8.25
CA GLY A 52 0.49 -0.59 -6.98
C GLY A 52 -0.77 -1.20 -6.38
N ARG A 53 -1.81 -1.47 -7.19
CA ARG A 53 -3.05 -2.13 -6.73
C ARG A 53 -2.78 -3.55 -6.23
N VAL A 54 -1.91 -4.32 -6.90
CA VAL A 54 -1.53 -5.65 -6.42
C VAL A 54 -0.80 -5.54 -5.07
N MET A 55 0.14 -4.61 -4.93
CA MET A 55 0.86 -4.40 -3.68
C MET A 55 -0.07 -4.00 -2.53
N PHE A 56 -1.01 -3.09 -2.79
CA PHE A 56 -2.06 -2.72 -1.84
C PHE A 56 -2.86 -3.94 -1.36
N ARG A 57 -3.35 -4.76 -2.29
CA ARG A 57 -4.16 -5.95 -1.97
C ARG A 57 -3.39 -6.94 -1.11
N LEU A 58 -2.11 -7.14 -1.39
CA LEU A 58 -1.26 -8.06 -0.62
C LEU A 58 -1.06 -7.55 0.81
N GLU A 59 -0.83 -6.26 0.99
CA GLU A 59 -0.68 -5.65 2.30
C GLU A 59 -1.98 -5.68 3.11
N ALA A 60 -3.13 -5.42 2.47
CA ALA A 60 -4.44 -5.57 3.08
C ALA A 60 -4.71 -7.03 3.51
N LEU A 61 -4.35 -8.01 2.66
CA LEU A 61 -4.44 -9.43 3.01
C LEU A 61 -3.53 -9.83 4.17
N GLU A 62 -2.34 -9.23 4.29
CA GLU A 62 -1.44 -9.46 5.41
C GLU A 62 -2.09 -8.99 6.73
N GLY A 63 -2.72 -7.81 6.72
CA GLY A 63 -3.50 -7.30 7.85
C GLY A 63 -4.63 -8.24 8.25
N ILE A 64 -5.44 -8.67 7.28
CA ILE A 64 -6.56 -9.60 7.50
C ILE A 64 -6.07 -10.95 8.05
N ALA A 65 -4.98 -11.49 7.49
CA ALA A 65 -4.39 -12.75 7.94
C ALA A 65 -3.91 -12.67 9.39
N ARG A 66 -3.25 -11.57 9.76
CA ARG A 66 -2.79 -11.31 11.14
C ARG A 66 -3.97 -11.24 12.12
N GLU A 67 -5.03 -10.51 11.76
CA GLU A 67 -6.25 -10.43 12.58
C GLU A 67 -6.92 -11.80 12.74
N ARG A 68 -6.96 -12.58 11.66
CA ARG A 68 -7.51 -13.93 11.68
C ARG A 68 -6.69 -14.87 12.56
N GLY A 69 -5.37 -14.89 12.39
CA GLY A 69 -4.46 -15.68 13.23
C GLY A 69 -4.60 -15.35 14.72
N ASN A 70 -4.66 -14.06 15.06
CA ASN A 70 -4.93 -13.60 16.42
C ASN A 70 -6.31 -14.00 16.94
N SER A 71 -7.32 -14.09 16.08
CA SER A 71 -8.66 -14.53 16.46
C SER A 71 -8.72 -16.03 16.72
N LEU A 72 -8.05 -16.83 15.89
CA LEU A 72 -7.93 -18.28 16.08
C LEU A 72 -7.18 -18.61 17.37
N ARG A 73 -6.04 -17.98 17.63
CA ARG A 73 -5.25 -18.17 18.85
C ARG A 73 -5.98 -17.78 20.13
N ARG A 74 -6.92 -16.82 20.04
CA ARG A 74 -7.81 -16.45 21.17
C ARG A 74 -8.93 -17.46 21.38
N ALA A 75 -9.45 -18.06 20.31
CA ALA A 75 -10.51 -19.05 20.39
C ALA A 75 -9.99 -20.41 20.88
N ASP A 76 -8.76 -20.78 20.49
CA ASP A 76 -8.08 -21.99 20.91
C ASP A 76 -6.58 -21.69 21.14
N PRO A 77 -6.16 -21.45 22.40
CA PRO A 77 -4.77 -21.18 22.73
C PRO A 77 -3.80 -22.34 22.45
N ASP A 78 -4.32 -23.58 22.35
CA ASP A 78 -3.52 -24.78 22.11
C ASP A 78 -3.41 -25.10 20.60
N ALA A 79 -4.13 -24.37 19.73
CA ALA A 79 -4.05 -24.53 18.30
C ALA A 79 -2.70 -24.01 17.74
N ASP A 80 -2.04 -24.83 16.94
CA ASP A 80 -0.82 -24.48 16.22
C ASP A 80 -1.16 -23.61 14.99
N VAL A 81 -1.36 -22.32 15.24
CA VAL A 81 -1.73 -21.34 14.20
C VAL A 81 -0.48 -20.57 13.74
N ASP A 82 -0.04 -20.83 12.50
CA ASP A 82 0.97 -20.03 11.80
C ASP A 82 0.30 -18.94 10.95
N GLU A 83 0.59 -17.67 11.26
CA GLU A 83 0.08 -16.51 10.52
C GLU A 83 0.52 -16.51 9.05
N ILE A 84 1.70 -17.08 8.75
CA ILE A 84 2.20 -17.20 7.38
C ILE A 84 1.31 -18.16 6.58
N GLU A 85 0.92 -19.29 7.16
CA GLU A 85 0.03 -20.25 6.49
C GLU A 85 -1.36 -19.67 6.24
N VAL A 86 -1.89 -18.90 7.20
CA VAL A 86 -3.15 -18.15 7.04
C VAL A 86 -3.04 -17.16 5.88
N TYR A 87 -1.96 -16.38 5.84
CA TYR A 87 -1.73 -15.40 4.78
C TYR A 87 -1.60 -16.04 3.40
N LEU A 88 -0.79 -17.09 3.27
CA LEU A 88 -0.61 -17.79 2.00
C LEU A 88 -1.87 -18.51 1.54
N ALA A 89 -2.71 -19.00 2.47
CA ALA A 89 -4.03 -19.55 2.13
C ALA A 89 -4.96 -18.49 1.54
N TYR A 90 -4.96 -17.27 2.08
CA TYR A 90 -5.68 -16.15 1.46
C TYR A 90 -5.10 -15.78 0.10
N GLN A 91 -3.77 -15.62 -0.02
CA GLN A 91 -3.12 -15.30 -1.29
C GLN A 91 -3.47 -16.30 -2.40
N THR A 92 -3.44 -17.60 -2.07
CA THR A 92 -3.72 -18.67 -3.04
C THR A 92 -5.18 -18.65 -3.47
N GLN A 93 -6.12 -18.59 -2.52
CA GLN A 93 -7.56 -18.63 -2.81
C GLN A 93 -8.08 -17.33 -3.46
N LEU A 94 -7.47 -16.19 -3.13
CA LEU A 94 -7.86 -14.87 -3.65
C LEU A 94 -7.00 -14.41 -4.82
N ARG A 95 -6.10 -15.26 -5.34
CA ARG A 95 -5.25 -14.96 -6.48
C ARG A 95 -6.05 -14.48 -7.69
N GLU A 96 -7.02 -15.28 -8.12
CA GLU A 96 -7.86 -14.95 -9.27
C GLU A 96 -8.88 -13.86 -8.93
N PRO A 97 -9.67 -13.95 -7.83
CA PRO A 97 -10.64 -12.92 -7.47
C PRO A 97 -10.04 -11.52 -7.33
N LEU A 98 -8.88 -11.40 -6.66
CA LEU A 98 -8.20 -10.11 -6.45
C LEU A 98 -7.13 -9.81 -7.51
N GLU A 99 -7.06 -10.59 -8.59
CA GLU A 99 -6.07 -10.45 -9.65
C GLU A 99 -4.63 -10.23 -9.12
N LEU A 100 -4.18 -11.06 -8.18
CA LEU A 100 -2.84 -11.00 -7.57
C LEU A 100 -1.78 -11.47 -8.58
N ARG A 101 -1.57 -10.69 -9.62
CA ARG A 101 -0.59 -10.96 -10.69
C ARG A 101 0.82 -10.98 -10.09
N HIS A 102 1.72 -11.77 -10.69
CA HIS A 102 3.13 -11.91 -10.29
C HIS A 102 3.41 -12.62 -8.96
N ILE A 103 2.38 -13.08 -8.24
CA ILE A 103 2.52 -13.95 -7.08
C ILE A 103 2.67 -15.41 -7.53
N ALA A 104 3.21 -16.28 -6.70
CA ALA A 104 3.24 -17.73 -6.96
C ALA A 104 1.80 -18.32 -7.01
N PRO A 105 1.50 -19.23 -7.97
CA PRO A 105 0.15 -19.75 -8.16
C PRO A 105 -0.30 -20.78 -7.13
N ASP A 106 0.63 -21.55 -6.55
CA ASP A 106 0.30 -22.68 -5.68
C ASP A 106 1.00 -22.60 -4.32
N MET A 107 0.28 -23.02 -3.28
CA MET A 107 0.81 -23.41 -1.98
C MET A 107 0.51 -24.91 -1.75
N ARG A 108 1.51 -25.70 -1.36
CA ARG A 108 1.34 -27.17 -1.22
C ARG A 108 0.64 -27.59 0.07
N PHE A 109 0.51 -26.69 1.06
CA PHE A 109 -0.11 -26.96 2.37
C PHE A 109 -1.44 -26.20 2.61
N MET A 110 -2.33 -26.19 1.62
CA MET A 110 -3.64 -25.51 1.71
C MET A 110 -4.53 -26.02 2.87
N ASN A 111 -4.30 -27.24 3.37
CA ASN A 111 -5.20 -27.93 4.32
C ASN A 111 -4.97 -27.59 5.81
N VAL A 112 -4.04 -26.70 6.16
CA VAL A 112 -3.63 -26.45 7.57
C VAL A 112 -4.00 -25.04 8.08
N SER A 113 -4.47 -24.14 7.21
CA SER A 113 -4.59 -22.72 7.55
C SER A 113 -5.80 -22.32 8.41
N HIS A 114 -6.72 -23.24 8.73
CA HIS A 114 -7.97 -22.94 9.45
C HIS A 114 -8.83 -21.80 8.82
N VAL A 115 -8.60 -21.49 7.53
CA VAL A 115 -9.34 -20.48 6.76
C VAL A 115 -10.55 -21.15 6.09
N THR A 116 -11.75 -20.66 6.41
CA THR A 116 -13.00 -21.16 5.82
C THR A 116 -13.36 -20.41 4.54
N LYS A 117 -14.31 -20.95 3.76
CA LYS A 117 -14.84 -20.25 2.57
C LYS A 117 -15.47 -18.90 2.90
N ASP A 118 -16.13 -18.80 4.05
CA ASP A 118 -16.74 -17.55 4.51
C ASP A 118 -15.66 -16.51 4.87
N ASP A 119 -14.56 -16.96 5.48
CA ASP A 119 -13.40 -16.10 5.75
C ASP A 119 -12.79 -15.56 4.45
N VAL A 120 -12.70 -16.39 3.40
CA VAL A 120 -12.20 -15.98 2.07
C VAL A 120 -13.11 -14.95 1.43
N ALA A 121 -14.43 -15.19 1.43
CA ALA A 121 -15.40 -14.25 0.86
C ALA A 121 -15.40 -12.91 1.60
N SER A 122 -15.31 -12.95 2.94
CA SER A 122 -15.20 -11.74 3.78
C SER A 122 -13.90 -10.98 3.49
N ALA A 123 -12.78 -11.69 3.37
CA ALA A 123 -11.49 -11.10 3.04
C ALA A 123 -11.51 -10.43 1.65
N GLU A 124 -12.09 -11.08 0.63
CA GLU A 124 -12.25 -10.47 -0.69
C GLU A 124 -13.02 -9.14 -0.64
N ALA A 125 -14.18 -9.16 0.01
CA ALA A 125 -15.04 -7.97 0.14
C ALA A 125 -14.31 -6.85 0.91
N SER A 126 -13.62 -7.20 2.00
CA SER A 126 -12.85 -6.26 2.80
C SER A 126 -11.74 -5.61 1.98
N VAL A 127 -10.94 -6.38 1.24
CA VAL A 127 -9.86 -5.83 0.39
C VAL A 127 -10.41 -4.91 -0.69
N ARG A 128 -11.53 -5.28 -1.35
CA ARG A 128 -12.14 -4.42 -2.38
C ARG A 128 -12.64 -3.10 -1.81
N ASN A 129 -13.28 -3.14 -0.64
CA ASN A 129 -13.77 -1.94 0.04
C ASN A 129 -12.62 -1.04 0.49
N GLN A 130 -11.58 -1.62 1.11
CA GLN A 130 -10.38 -0.88 1.48
C GLN A 130 -9.71 -0.25 0.25
N GLN A 131 -9.56 -0.99 -0.85
CA GLN A 131 -8.93 -0.46 -2.06
C GLN A 131 -9.72 0.72 -2.65
N ALA A 132 -11.05 0.68 -2.60
CA ALA A 132 -11.88 1.76 -3.15
C ALA A 132 -11.70 3.09 -2.40
N VAL A 133 -11.28 3.05 -1.14
CA VAL A 133 -11.18 4.23 -0.27
C VAL A 133 -9.73 4.62 -0.03
N GLU A 134 -8.86 3.65 0.23
CA GLU A 134 -7.52 3.87 0.77
C GLU A 134 -6.40 3.77 -0.28
N PHE A 135 -6.70 3.28 -1.49
CA PHE A 135 -5.67 3.11 -2.51
C PHE A 135 -4.97 4.43 -2.93
N PRO A 136 -5.67 5.57 -3.10
CA PRO A 136 -5.00 6.85 -3.37
C PRO A 136 -4.03 7.23 -2.27
N ASP A 137 -4.44 7.13 -1.01
CA ASP A 137 -3.60 7.45 0.15
C ASP A 137 -2.40 6.53 0.23
N TYR A 138 -2.61 5.23 0.00
CA TYR A 138 -1.55 4.24 -0.04
C TYR A 138 -0.50 4.58 -1.11
N LEU A 139 -0.95 4.88 -2.32
CA LEU A 139 -0.09 5.20 -3.46
C LEU A 139 0.76 6.45 -3.16
N ALA A 140 0.15 7.50 -2.61
CA ALA A 140 0.82 8.75 -2.32
C ALA A 140 1.83 8.65 -1.17
N THR A 141 1.49 7.93 -0.10
CA THR A 141 2.20 8.05 1.20
C THR A 141 2.99 6.81 1.62
N ARG A 142 2.57 5.61 1.19
CA ARG A 142 3.15 4.34 1.65
C ARG A 142 3.98 3.65 0.59
N TRP A 143 3.58 3.76 -0.68
CA TRP A 143 4.27 3.07 -1.77
C TRP A 143 5.45 3.90 -2.31
N GLN A 144 6.61 3.73 -1.68
CA GLN A 144 7.87 4.42 -2.00
C GLN A 144 8.25 4.52 -3.49
N PRO A 145 8.03 3.50 -4.35
CA PRO A 145 8.35 3.61 -5.77
C PRO A 145 7.64 4.76 -6.50
N TRP A 146 6.45 5.17 -6.03
CA TRP A 146 5.70 6.28 -6.61
C TRP A 146 6.41 7.63 -6.48
N GLU A 147 7.06 7.88 -5.34
CA GLU A 147 7.83 9.11 -5.10
C GLU A 147 8.98 9.24 -6.12
N SER A 148 9.69 8.13 -6.35
CA SER A 148 10.78 8.05 -7.32
C SER A 148 10.33 8.36 -8.75
N VAL A 149 9.16 7.84 -9.14
CA VAL A 149 8.56 8.12 -10.45
C VAL A 149 8.16 9.59 -10.55
N THR A 150 7.46 10.12 -9.55
CA THR A 150 6.99 11.51 -9.51
C THR A 150 8.15 12.49 -9.68
N ARG A 151 9.28 12.25 -8.99
CA ARG A 151 10.49 13.05 -9.11
C ARG A 151 11.07 13.09 -10.52
N ARG A 152 10.91 12.03 -11.32
CA ARG A 152 11.42 11.95 -12.70
C ARG A 152 10.45 12.52 -13.73
N ILE A 153 9.16 12.18 -13.63
CA ILE A 153 8.16 12.55 -14.64
C ILE A 153 7.56 13.94 -14.43
N ALA A 154 7.57 14.43 -13.18
CA ALA A 154 6.99 15.70 -12.79
C ALA A 154 7.87 16.43 -11.75
N PRO A 155 9.14 16.77 -12.09
CA PRO A 155 10.10 17.32 -11.14
C PRO A 155 9.68 18.66 -10.54
N GLU A 156 8.97 19.49 -11.30
CA GLU A 156 8.46 20.79 -10.82
C GLU A 156 7.35 20.61 -9.78
N ASP A 157 6.40 19.71 -10.03
CA ASP A 157 5.33 19.38 -9.09
C ASP A 157 5.89 18.75 -7.81
N TYR A 158 6.88 17.87 -7.94
CA TYR A 158 7.57 17.28 -6.81
C TYR A 158 8.32 18.33 -5.96
N ALA A 159 9.04 19.26 -6.59
CA ALA A 159 9.73 20.32 -5.87
C ALA A 159 8.75 21.22 -5.10
N ALA A 160 7.64 21.62 -5.74
CA ALA A 160 6.59 22.40 -5.10
C ALA A 160 5.93 21.65 -3.92
N MET A 161 5.72 20.34 -4.06
CA MET A 161 5.24 19.48 -2.97
C MET A 161 6.16 19.52 -1.76
N GLN A 162 7.47 19.36 -1.98
CA GLN A 162 8.47 19.35 -0.90
C GLN A 162 8.55 20.70 -0.19
N GLU A 163 8.51 21.81 -0.94
CA GLU A 163 8.42 23.15 -0.36
C GLU A 163 7.15 23.31 0.48
N TRP A 164 6.02 22.81 -0.01
CA TRP A 164 4.75 22.87 0.72
C TRP A 164 4.80 22.02 2.00
N LEU A 165 5.35 20.81 1.96
CA LEU A 165 5.55 19.97 3.13
C LEU A 165 6.41 20.68 4.18
N VAL A 166 7.54 21.27 3.78
CA VAL A 166 8.41 22.02 4.71
C VAL A 166 7.67 23.21 5.33
N ASP A 167 6.96 24.00 4.51
CA ASP A 167 6.18 25.14 4.99
C ASP A 167 5.06 24.73 5.95
N ALA A 168 4.41 23.60 5.69
CA ALA A 168 3.30 23.06 6.47
C ALA A 168 3.74 22.38 7.79
N MET A 169 5.03 22.06 7.91
CA MET A 169 5.64 21.48 9.11
C MET A 169 6.33 22.51 10.01
N GLY A 170 6.50 23.76 9.55
CA GLY A 170 7.11 24.86 10.31
C GLY A 170 6.30 25.29 11.54
N GLU A 171 6.89 26.10 12.42
CA GLU A 171 6.21 26.55 13.66
C GLU A 171 5.03 27.52 13.42
N GLU A 172 4.97 28.17 12.24
CA GLU A 172 3.92 29.12 11.82
C GLU A 172 2.82 28.51 10.93
N SER A 173 2.75 27.18 10.87
CA SER A 173 2.07 26.43 9.79
C SER A 173 0.57 26.66 9.65
N GLN A 174 -0.19 26.73 10.74
CA GLN A 174 -1.66 26.78 10.66
C GLN A 174 -2.19 28.04 9.98
N THR A 175 -1.55 29.20 10.19
CA THR A 175 -1.96 30.46 9.59
C THR A 175 -1.66 30.51 8.09
N ARG A 176 -0.50 29.96 7.68
CA ARG A 176 -0.08 29.93 6.27
C ARG A 176 -0.83 28.87 5.46
N LEU A 177 -1.11 27.72 6.05
CA LEU A 177 -1.88 26.64 5.40
C LEU A 177 -3.31 27.10 5.08
N ASN A 178 -3.97 27.77 6.02
CA ASN A 178 -5.29 28.36 5.82
C ASN A 178 -5.29 29.43 4.71
N LEU A 179 -4.25 30.26 4.64
CA LEU A 179 -4.12 31.30 3.61
C LEU A 179 -3.95 30.71 2.20
N ARG A 180 -3.18 29.63 2.05
CA ARG A 180 -2.96 28.97 0.74
C ARG A 180 -4.12 28.10 0.30
N LEU A 181 -4.78 27.36 1.21
CA LEU A 181 -6.00 26.61 0.88
C LEU A 181 -7.09 27.53 0.33
N ALA A 182 -7.21 28.75 0.88
CA ALA A 182 -8.10 29.77 0.36
C ALA A 182 -7.69 30.25 -1.05
N GLN A 183 -6.38 30.37 -1.33
CA GLN A 183 -5.87 30.78 -2.64
C GLN A 183 -6.05 29.71 -3.73
N GLN A 184 -6.04 28.43 -3.36
CA GLN A 184 -6.28 27.32 -4.28
C GLN A 184 -7.77 26.94 -4.41
N GLY A 185 -8.68 27.68 -3.76
CA GLY A 185 -10.12 27.44 -3.82
C GLY A 185 -10.58 26.16 -3.11
N LEU A 186 -9.77 25.62 -2.21
CA LEU A 186 -10.01 24.35 -1.48
C LEU A 186 -10.71 24.56 -0.12
N THR A 187 -11.22 25.76 0.15
CA THR A 187 -11.99 26.05 1.37
C THR A 187 -13.46 25.72 1.16
N GLY A 188 -13.86 24.50 1.52
CA GLY A 188 -15.27 24.16 1.77
C GLY A 188 -15.82 24.99 2.94
N ASP A 189 -17.11 25.33 2.85
CA ASP A 189 -17.86 26.26 3.70
C ASP A 189 -17.36 26.37 5.14
N ALA A 190 -16.95 27.59 5.49
CA ALA A 190 -16.70 28.02 6.84
C ALA A 190 -18.06 28.20 7.56
N ASP A 191 -18.75 27.11 7.87
CA ASP A 191 -19.87 27.09 8.81
C ASP A 191 -20.17 25.66 9.26
N THR A 192 -19.29 25.08 10.07
CA THR A 192 -19.72 24.11 11.08
C THR A 192 -18.75 24.14 12.27
N ASP A 193 -19.25 24.59 13.41
CA ASP A 193 -18.68 24.52 14.76
C ASP A 193 -18.49 23.06 15.22
N ALA A 194 -17.70 22.28 14.47
CA ALA A 194 -17.12 21.03 14.95
C ALA A 194 -15.64 21.30 15.22
N GLU A 195 -15.36 21.68 16.46
CA GLU A 195 -14.15 21.29 17.19
C GLU A 195 -12.88 21.15 16.33
N ARG A 196 -12.08 22.23 16.25
CA ARG A 196 -10.70 22.20 15.74
C ARG A 196 -9.83 21.28 16.61
N VAL A 197 -9.94 19.97 16.41
CA VAL A 197 -8.89 19.02 16.76
C VAL A 197 -7.64 19.46 15.98
N PRO A 198 -6.48 19.68 16.63
CA PRO A 198 -5.26 19.97 15.91
C PRO A 198 -4.99 18.84 14.91
N ARG A 199 -5.04 19.15 13.60
CA ARG A 199 -4.66 18.17 12.57
C ARG A 199 -3.24 17.69 12.84
N SER A 200 -3.05 16.38 12.77
CA SER A 200 -1.71 15.83 12.95
C SER A 200 -0.83 16.20 11.75
N ARG A 201 0.48 16.36 11.97
CA ARG A 201 1.43 16.63 10.86
C ARG A 201 1.36 15.56 9.76
N ASN A 202 1.11 14.31 10.14
CA ASN A 202 0.98 13.19 9.21
C ASN A 202 -0.27 13.31 8.34
N GLU A 203 -1.38 13.81 8.88
CA GLU A 203 -2.61 14.04 8.13
C GLU A 203 -2.42 15.15 7.09
N ILE A 204 -1.73 16.22 7.45
CA ILE A 204 -1.40 17.32 6.53
C ILE A 204 -0.46 16.83 5.42
N ALA A 205 0.57 16.05 5.77
CA ALA A 205 1.49 15.48 4.78
C ALA A 205 0.75 14.59 3.77
N ARG A 206 -0.13 13.71 4.28
CA ARG A 206 -0.97 12.85 3.45
C ARG A 206 -1.85 13.65 2.48
N GLU A 207 -2.54 14.68 2.96
CA GLU A 207 -3.39 15.53 2.12
C GLU A 207 -2.58 16.18 0.97
N ILE A 208 -1.38 16.68 1.27
CA ILE A 208 -0.48 17.31 0.31
C ILE A 208 0.00 16.30 -0.73
N GLU A 209 0.52 15.15 -0.30
CA GLU A 209 1.04 14.10 -1.18
C GLU A 209 -0.07 13.54 -2.09
N CYS A 210 -1.27 13.32 -1.56
CA CYS A 210 -2.42 12.86 -2.36
C CYS A 210 -2.86 13.89 -3.40
N ALA A 211 -2.92 15.17 -3.04
CA ALA A 211 -3.30 16.23 -3.97
C ALA A 211 -2.31 16.32 -5.14
N VAL A 212 -1.01 16.25 -4.87
CA VAL A 212 0.03 16.29 -5.90
C VAL A 212 -0.02 15.05 -6.77
N MET A 213 -0.21 13.86 -6.19
CA MET A 213 -0.40 12.63 -6.96
C MET A 213 -1.58 12.75 -7.94
N HIS A 214 -2.74 13.22 -7.50
CA HIS A 214 -3.90 13.42 -8.38
C HIS A 214 -3.62 14.44 -9.48
N GLN A 215 -2.93 15.54 -9.15
CA GLN A 215 -2.52 16.54 -10.13
C GLN A 215 -1.60 15.95 -11.21
N VAL A 216 -0.59 15.17 -10.82
CA VAL A 216 0.35 14.54 -11.74
C VAL A 216 -0.36 13.52 -12.63
N LEU A 217 -1.18 12.65 -12.05
CA LEU A 217 -1.97 11.66 -12.80
C LEU A 217 -2.94 12.34 -13.77
N GLY A 218 -3.64 13.38 -13.35
CA GLY A 218 -4.57 14.14 -14.18
C GLY A 218 -3.88 14.83 -15.37
N LYS A 219 -2.69 15.42 -15.18
CA LYS A 219 -1.88 15.98 -16.29
C LYS A 219 -1.48 14.93 -17.33
N LEU A 220 -1.39 13.66 -16.91
CA LEU A 220 -1.00 12.52 -17.73
C LEU A 220 -2.21 11.74 -18.27
N GLY A 221 -3.43 12.18 -17.97
CA GLY A 221 -4.68 11.55 -18.42
C GLY A 221 -4.97 10.21 -17.76
N LEU A 222 -4.54 10.02 -16.51
CA LEU A 222 -4.73 8.80 -15.72
C LEU A 222 -5.61 9.07 -14.51
N ASP A 223 -6.48 8.09 -14.20
CA ASP A 223 -7.36 8.10 -13.03
C ASP A 223 -7.14 6.85 -12.15
N LEU A 224 -7.51 6.94 -10.88
CA LEU A 224 -7.36 5.88 -9.86
C LEU A 224 -8.64 5.10 -9.59
#